data_AF-A0A975CJW5-F1
#
_entry.id   AF-A0A975CJW5-F1
#
_cell.length_a   1.000
_cell.length_b   1.000
_cell.length_c   1.000
_cell.angle_alpha   90.00
_cell.angle_beta   90.00
_cell.angle_gamma   90.00
#
_symmetry.space_group_name_H-M   'P 1'
#
loop_
_entity.id
_entity.type
_entity.pdbx_description
1 polymer ?
#
loop_
_entity_poly.entity_id
_entity_poly.type
_entity_poly.pdbx_seq_one_letter_code
_entity_poly.pdbx_strand_id
1 'polypeptide(L)'
;MTIAINEIQRVFRYNGVALPDVPGMTPREVRDLYSAQYPELISAEIEAGEVAGGVQEYTFRKAVGTKGSASDEGSRLAALKAAVEDEARGATDVRGKLARALTQSGTQARGSAWGAFALHSMRDGGERQAARMLPDSDMLAPLP
;
A
#
# COMPACT_ATOMS: atom_id res chain seq x y z
N MET A 1 34.63 0.24 -51.79
CA MET A 1 34.33 0.34 -50.34
C MET A 1 33.67 -0.95 -49.92
N THR A 2 34.36 -1.77 -49.13
CA THR A 2 33.86 -3.05 -48.62
C THR A 2 33.30 -2.84 -47.22
N ILE A 3 32.04 -3.19 -47.00
CA ILE A 3 31.44 -3.26 -45.66
C ILE A 3 31.74 -4.65 -45.11
N ALA A 4 32.46 -4.71 -43.99
CA ALA A 4 32.65 -5.95 -43.24
C ALA A 4 31.44 -6.14 -42.31
N ILE A 5 30.75 -7.27 -42.44
CA ILE A 5 29.65 -7.65 -41.56
C ILE A 5 30.25 -8.49 -40.44
N ASN A 6 30.33 -7.95 -39.24
CA ASN A 6 30.73 -8.69 -38.04
C ASN A 6 29.47 -9.09 -37.28
N GLU A 7 29.32 -10.39 -37.02
CA GLU A 7 28.21 -10.92 -36.22
C GLU A 7 28.42 -10.55 -34.75
N ILE A 8 27.39 -9.95 -34.14
CA ILE A 8 27.39 -9.62 -32.72
C ILE A 8 27.06 -10.88 -31.92
N GLN A 9 27.97 -11.28 -31.04
CA GLN A 9 27.76 -12.39 -30.11
C GLN A 9 26.85 -11.93 -28.97
N ARG A 10 25.80 -12.70 -28.66
CA ARG A 10 24.84 -12.37 -27.61
C ARG A 10 25.19 -13.13 -26.35
N VAL A 11 25.23 -12.45 -25.22
CA VAL A 11 25.47 -13.07 -23.91
C VAL A 11 24.31 -12.75 -23.00
N PHE A 12 23.68 -13.78 -22.43
CA PHE A 12 22.58 -13.61 -21.48
C PHE A 12 23.08 -13.75 -20.06
N ARG A 13 22.70 -12.82 -19.18
CA ARG A 13 23.00 -12.89 -17.77
C ARG A 13 21.72 -12.89 -16.95
N TYR A 14 21.68 -13.80 -15.98
CA TYR A 14 20.62 -13.85 -14.98
C TYR A 14 21.24 -14.10 -13.61
N ASN A 15 21.01 -13.19 -12.66
CA ASN A 15 21.46 -13.33 -11.26
C ASN A 15 22.96 -13.72 -11.11
N GLY A 16 23.83 -13.14 -11.95
CA GLY A 16 25.27 -13.44 -11.96
C GLY A 16 25.68 -14.69 -12.77
N VAL A 17 24.72 -15.47 -13.26
CA VAL A 17 24.95 -16.67 -14.09
C VAL A 17 24.86 -16.30 -15.57
N ALA A 18 25.78 -16.81 -16.38
CA ALA A 18 25.69 -16.72 -17.83
C ALA A 18 24.77 -17.84 -18.36
N LEU A 19 23.71 -17.47 -19.07
CA LEU A 19 22.80 -18.41 -19.72
C LEU A 19 23.27 -18.66 -21.16
N PRO A 20 23.32 -19.92 -21.62
CA PRO A 20 23.65 -20.24 -23.02
C PRO A 20 22.68 -19.58 -24.01
N ASP A 21 23.21 -18.97 -25.06
CA ASP A 21 22.39 -18.47 -26.17
C ASP A 21 21.86 -19.63 -27.02
N VAL A 22 20.63 -19.47 -27.53
CA VAL A 22 19.99 -20.40 -28.45
C VAL A 22 19.84 -19.68 -29.80
N PRO A 23 20.61 -20.07 -30.83
CA PRO A 23 20.58 -19.43 -32.14
C PRO A 23 19.17 -19.43 -32.73
N GLY A 24 18.76 -18.31 -33.33
CA GLY A 24 17.43 -18.15 -33.94
C GLY A 24 16.32 -17.70 -32.99
N MET A 25 16.57 -17.60 -31.68
CA MET A 25 15.60 -17.07 -30.71
C MET A 25 15.86 -15.59 -30.39
N THR A 26 14.79 -14.82 -30.27
CA THR A 26 14.83 -13.45 -29.74
C THR A 26 15.17 -13.46 -28.24
N PRO A 27 15.70 -12.36 -27.67
CA PRO A 27 16.01 -12.29 -26.23
C PRO A 27 14.80 -12.63 -25.33
N ARG A 28 13.60 -12.32 -25.79
CA ARG A 28 12.34 -12.63 -25.11
C ARG A 28 12.03 -14.12 -25.14
N GLU A 29 12.20 -14.78 -26.27
CA GLU A 29 12.02 -16.23 -26.40
C GLU A 29 13.07 -16.99 -25.58
N VAL A 30 14.32 -16.51 -25.53
CA VAL A 30 15.36 -17.07 -24.65
C VAL A 30 14.96 -16.97 -23.18
N ARG A 31 14.43 -15.81 -22.75
CA ARG A 31 13.88 -15.65 -21.39
C ARG A 31 12.74 -16.62 -21.11
N ASP A 32 11.80 -16.75 -22.05
CA ASP A 32 10.62 -17.61 -21.90
C ASP A 32 11.02 -19.10 -21.89
N LEU A 33 12.04 -19.51 -22.65
CA LEU A 33 12.62 -20.85 -22.60
C LEU A 33 13.22 -21.16 -21.22
N TYR A 34 14.08 -20.26 -20.71
CA TYR A 34 14.71 -20.45 -19.41
C TYR A 34 13.74 -20.28 -18.24
N SER A 35 12.54 -19.73 -18.47
CA SER A 35 11.51 -19.61 -17.45
C SER A 35 10.99 -20.96 -16.92
N ALA A 36 11.15 -22.03 -17.71
CA ALA A 36 10.85 -23.39 -17.26
C ALA A 36 11.79 -23.86 -16.14
N GLN A 37 13.05 -23.39 -16.13
CA GLN A 37 14.05 -23.70 -15.10
C GLN A 37 14.10 -22.63 -14.01
N TYR A 38 13.85 -21.37 -14.37
CA TYR A 38 13.87 -20.20 -13.50
C TYR A 38 12.53 -19.47 -13.58
N PRO A 39 11.50 -19.90 -12.82
CA PRO A 39 10.14 -19.36 -12.89
C PRO A 39 10.06 -17.84 -12.70
N GLU A 40 11.01 -17.27 -11.99
CA GLU A 40 11.15 -15.83 -11.78
C GLU A 40 11.52 -15.04 -13.05
N LEU A 41 11.98 -15.70 -14.11
CA LEU A 41 12.20 -15.09 -15.43
C LEU A 41 10.89 -14.73 -16.15
N ILE A 42 9.76 -15.35 -15.79
CA ILE A 42 8.45 -15.05 -16.40
C ILE A 42 8.11 -13.56 -16.28
N SER A 43 8.43 -12.96 -15.13
CA SER A 43 8.22 -11.54 -14.86
C SER A 43 9.50 -10.71 -15.02
N ALA A 44 10.59 -11.28 -15.53
CA ALA A 44 11.85 -10.55 -15.66
C ALA A 44 11.79 -9.51 -16.79
N GLU A 45 12.33 -8.33 -16.50
CA GLU A 45 12.61 -7.29 -17.48
C GLU A 45 13.91 -7.61 -18.21
N ILE A 46 13.97 -7.28 -19.50
CA ILE A 46 15.12 -7.53 -20.36
C ILE A 46 15.83 -6.20 -20.58
N GLU A 47 17.01 -6.06 -20.00
CA GLU A 47 17.88 -4.91 -20.19
C GLU A 47 18.92 -5.25 -21.27
N ALA A 48 18.86 -4.54 -22.41
CA ALA A 48 19.86 -4.66 -23.45
C ALA A 48 21.03 -3.72 -23.14
N GLY A 49 22.20 -4.30 -22.90
CA GLY A 49 23.45 -3.57 -22.70
C GLY A 49 24.03 -3.03 -24.01
N GLU A 50 25.11 -2.26 -23.86
CA GLU A 50 25.88 -1.75 -24.98
C GLU A 50 26.62 -2.88 -25.72
N VAL A 51 26.84 -2.68 -27.01
CA VAL A 51 27.65 -3.58 -27.83
C VAL A 51 29.12 -3.21 -27.61
N ALA A 52 29.84 -4.02 -26.85
CA ALA A 52 31.27 -3.81 -26.58
C ALA A 52 32.09 -4.98 -27.14
N GLY A 53 33.07 -4.68 -28.00
CA GLY A 53 33.98 -5.70 -28.53
C GLY A 53 33.31 -6.79 -29.38
N GLY A 54 32.18 -6.49 -30.03
CA GLY A 54 31.41 -7.46 -30.82
C GLY A 54 30.52 -8.37 -29.97
N VAL A 55 30.36 -8.08 -28.68
CA VAL A 55 29.45 -8.79 -27.78
C VAL A 55 28.35 -7.83 -27.31
N GLN A 56 27.10 -8.28 -27.33
CA GLN A 56 25.98 -7.60 -26.71
C GLN A 56 25.46 -8.39 -25.51
N GLU A 57 25.50 -7.76 -24.35
CA GLU A 57 25.01 -8.36 -23.11
C GLU A 57 23.51 -8.06 -22.92
N TYR A 58 22.73 -9.09 -22.61
CA TYR A 58 21.33 -8.99 -22.23
C TYR A 58 21.20 -9.45 -20.78
N THR A 59 20.77 -8.55 -19.90
CA THR A 59 20.55 -8.86 -18.49
C THR A 59 19.07 -9.09 -18.23
N PHE A 60 18.73 -10.25 -17.69
CA PHE A 60 17.40 -10.54 -17.19
C PHE A 60 17.31 -10.09 -15.73
N ARG A 61 16.61 -8.97 -15.49
CA ARG A 61 16.42 -8.43 -14.16
C ARG A 61 15.08 -8.92 -13.61
N LYS A 62 15.12 -9.58 -12.45
CA LYS A 62 13.90 -9.98 -11.74
C LYS A 62 13.09 -8.73 -11.39
N ALA A 63 11.87 -8.61 -11.91
CA ALA A 63 10.96 -7.57 -11.47
C ALA A 63 10.57 -7.85 -10.02
N VAL A 64 11.10 -7.05 -9.10
CA VAL A 64 10.59 -6.99 -7.74
C VAL A 64 9.39 -6.04 -7.77
N GLY A 65 8.25 -6.46 -7.22
CA GLY A 65 7.06 -5.62 -7.19
C GLY A 65 7.35 -4.30 -6.47
N THR A 66 7.38 -3.21 -7.21
CA THR A 66 7.53 -1.82 -6.73
C THR A 66 6.24 -1.28 -6.11
N LYS A 67 5.40 -2.18 -5.57
CA LYS A 67 4.11 -1.80 -4.99
C LYS A 67 4.36 -1.07 -3.68
N GLY A 68 4.08 0.23 -3.67
CA GLY A 68 4.34 1.12 -2.54
C GLY A 68 5.46 2.12 -2.80
N SER A 69 6.23 1.95 -3.88
CA SER A 69 7.29 2.88 -4.27
C SER A 69 6.79 3.98 -5.20
N ALA A 70 5.87 4.79 -4.68
CA ALA A 70 5.49 6.02 -5.35
C ALA A 70 6.64 7.04 -5.20
N SER A 71 6.87 7.82 -6.26
CA SER A 71 7.91 8.87 -6.47
C SER A 71 8.16 9.90 -5.34
N ASP A 72 7.45 9.80 -4.23
CA ASP A 72 7.66 10.50 -2.96
C ASP A 72 8.40 9.64 -1.92
N GLU A 73 9.12 8.61 -2.36
CA GLU A 73 9.82 7.59 -1.56
C GLU A 73 10.55 8.17 -0.33
N GLY A 74 11.17 9.33 -0.49
CA GLY A 74 11.87 10.03 0.57
C GLY A 74 11.02 11.04 1.34
N SER A 75 10.02 11.65 0.71
CA SER A 75 9.29 12.80 1.25
C SER A 75 8.41 12.42 2.44
N ARG A 76 7.59 11.37 2.30
CA ARG A 76 6.71 10.90 3.38
C ARG A 76 7.50 10.34 4.55
N LEU A 77 8.55 9.57 4.27
CA LEU A 77 9.40 8.98 5.29
C LEU A 77 10.22 10.05 6.03
N ALA A 78 10.75 11.05 5.32
CA ALA A 78 11.44 12.19 5.93
C ALA A 78 10.49 13.02 6.80
N ALA A 79 9.26 13.27 6.33
CA ALA A 79 8.24 13.98 7.11
C ALA A 79 7.86 13.21 8.38
N LEU A 80 7.69 11.89 8.29
CA LEU A 80 7.41 11.04 9.45
C LEU A 80 8.57 11.07 10.45
N LYS A 81 9.82 10.91 9.96
CA LYS A 81 11.01 10.95 10.79
C LYS A 81 11.13 12.29 11.54
N ALA A 82 10.92 13.41 10.86
CA ALA A 82 10.93 14.73 11.48
C ALA A 82 9.86 14.86 12.58
N ALA A 83 8.64 14.36 12.32
CA ALA A 83 7.57 14.37 13.31
C ALA A 83 7.88 13.53 14.57
N VAL A 84 8.50 12.36 14.38
CA VAL A 84 8.93 11.48 15.49
C VAL A 84 10.05 12.13 16.30
N GLU A 85 10.99 12.82 15.66
CA GLU A 85 12.05 13.54 16.35
C GLU A 85 11.52 14.73 17.16
N ASP A 86 10.53 15.47 16.63
CA ASP A 86 9.85 16.54 17.36
C ASP A 86 9.10 16.01 18.60
N GLU A 87 8.50 14.82 18.47
CA GLU A 87 7.85 14.13 19.59
C GLU A 87 8.85 13.66 20.64
N ALA A 88 9.98 13.08 20.23
CA ALA A 88 11.05 12.65 21.13
C ALA A 88 11.70 13.82 21.89
N ARG A 89 11.75 15.01 21.28
CA ARG A 89 12.20 16.26 21.93
C ARG A 89 11.17 16.87 22.88
N GLY A 90 9.95 16.32 22.97
CA GLY A 90 8.87 16.89 23.76
C GLY A 90 8.33 18.22 23.20
N ALA A 91 8.63 18.53 21.93
CA ALA A 91 8.19 19.76 21.26
C ALA A 91 6.76 19.64 20.68
N THR A 92 6.05 18.57 21.00
CA THR A 92 4.70 18.31 20.51
C THR A 92 3.64 18.91 21.43
N ASP A 93 2.97 19.97 20.96
CA ASP A 93 1.76 20.46 21.62
C ASP A 93 0.57 19.54 21.31
N VAL A 94 0.48 18.44 22.06
CA VAL A 94 -0.60 17.45 21.93
C VAL A 94 -1.96 18.09 22.19
N ARG A 95 -2.06 19.02 23.14
CA ARG A 95 -3.31 19.72 23.48
C ARG A 95 -3.74 20.66 22.37
N GLY A 96 -2.84 21.44 21.78
CA GLY A 96 -3.15 22.30 20.64
C GLY A 96 -3.48 21.50 19.38
N LYS A 97 -2.78 20.38 19.12
CA LYS A 97 -3.12 19.46 18.03
C LYS A 97 -4.54 18.90 18.19
N LEU A 98 -4.88 18.43 19.39
CA LEU A 98 -6.22 17.93 19.70
C LEU A 98 -7.27 19.04 19.56
N ALA A 99 -7.03 20.21 20.15
CA ALA A 99 -7.95 21.35 20.04
C ALA A 99 -8.21 21.70 18.58
N ARG A 100 -7.17 21.78 17.75
CA ARG A 100 -7.29 22.03 16.31
C ARG A 100 -8.10 20.93 15.60
N ALA A 101 -7.84 19.66 15.90
CA ALA A 101 -8.57 18.54 15.32
C ALA A 101 -10.06 18.55 15.69
N LEU A 102 -10.38 18.91 16.94
CA LEU A 102 -11.75 19.04 17.43
C LEU A 102 -12.46 20.27 16.84
N THR A 103 -11.74 21.33 16.48
CA THR A 103 -12.32 22.52 15.80
C THR A 103 -12.54 22.34 14.30
N GLN A 104 -12.10 21.23 13.70
CA GLN A 104 -12.39 20.97 12.29
C GLN A 104 -13.89 20.82 12.07
N SER A 105 -14.44 21.51 11.08
CA SER A 105 -15.88 21.54 10.77
C SER A 105 -16.48 20.14 10.60
N GLY A 106 -15.75 19.23 9.95
CA GLY A 106 -16.16 17.83 9.78
C GLY A 106 -16.18 17.02 11.09
N THR A 107 -15.32 17.34 12.05
CA THR A 107 -15.31 16.70 13.39
C THR A 107 -16.47 17.24 14.22
N GLN A 108 -16.69 18.55 14.20
CA GLN A 108 -17.77 19.20 14.93
C GLN A 108 -19.15 18.75 14.43
N ALA A 109 -19.36 18.68 13.12
CA ALA A 109 -20.63 18.26 12.53
C ALA A 109 -20.99 16.81 12.90
N ARG A 110 -19.99 15.91 12.93
CA ARG A 110 -20.20 14.53 13.37
C ARG A 110 -20.45 14.46 14.87
N GLY A 111 -19.68 15.19 15.67
CA GLY A 111 -19.86 15.25 17.11
C GLY A 111 -21.24 15.75 17.51
N SER A 112 -21.74 16.80 16.84
CA SER A 112 -23.09 17.33 17.11
C SER A 112 -24.19 16.37 16.69
N ALA A 113 -24.05 15.68 15.55
CA ALA A 113 -25.00 14.65 15.11
C ALA A 113 -25.07 13.47 16.11
N TRP A 114 -23.92 12.99 16.58
CA TRP A 114 -23.86 11.94 17.60
C TRP A 114 -24.41 12.40 18.95
N GLY A 115 -24.14 13.65 19.35
CA GLY A 115 -24.71 14.24 20.55
C GLY A 115 -26.23 14.34 20.50
N ALA A 116 -26.78 14.80 19.37
CA ALA A 116 -28.23 14.85 19.14
C ALA A 116 -28.87 13.47 19.19
N PHE A 117 -28.24 12.47 18.57
CA PHE A 117 -28.68 11.08 18.61
C PHE A 117 -28.68 10.51 20.04
N ALA A 118 -27.62 10.76 20.82
CA ALA A 118 -27.52 10.28 22.19
C ALA A 118 -28.62 10.89 23.09
N LEU A 119 -28.83 12.21 22.99
CA LEU A 119 -29.90 12.90 23.74
C LEU A 119 -31.29 12.39 23.37
N HIS A 120 -31.53 12.16 22.06
CA HIS A 120 -32.79 11.59 21.60
C HIS A 120 -33.02 10.17 22.13
N SER A 121 -31.98 9.32 22.07
CA SER A 121 -32.04 7.94 22.57
C SER A 121 -32.32 7.86 24.08
N MET A 122 -31.74 8.78 24.87
CA MET A 122 -31.98 8.85 26.31
C MET A 122 -33.42 9.29 26.63
N ARG A 123 -33.97 10.23 25.86
CA ARG A 123 -35.35 10.70 26.02
C ARG A 123 -36.36 9.61 25.67
N ASP A 124 -36.17 8.93 24.54
CA ASP A 124 -37.03 7.83 24.11
C ASP A 124 -36.99 6.65 25.09
N GLY A 125 -35.82 6.37 25.68
CA GLY A 125 -35.69 5.38 26.76
C GLY A 125 -36.51 5.75 27.99
N GLY A 126 -36.46 7.02 28.41
CA GLY A 126 -37.25 7.53 29.53
C GLY A 126 -38.76 7.54 29.26
N GLU A 127 -39.20 7.93 28.07
CA GLU A 127 -40.61 7.90 27.66
C GLU A 127 -41.14 6.45 27.59
N ARG A 128 -40.34 5.51 27.08
CA ARG A 128 -40.67 4.07 27.12
C ARG A 128 -40.73 3.52 28.55
N GLN A 129 -39.88 4.00 29.45
CA GLN A 129 -39.89 3.58 30.86
C GLN A 129 -41.10 4.15 31.61
N ALA A 130 -41.50 5.40 31.32
CA ALA A 130 -42.72 6.02 31.85
C ALA A 130 -43.99 5.34 31.30
N ALA A 131 -44.03 5.01 30.00
CA ALA A 131 -45.12 4.26 29.39
C ALA A 131 -45.20 2.80 29.89
N ARG A 132 -44.12 2.28 30.47
CA ARG A 132 -44.02 0.93 31.06
C ARG A 132 -44.14 0.95 32.58
N MET A 133 -44.71 2.01 33.17
CA MET A 133 -45.24 1.95 34.53
C MET A 133 -46.42 0.96 34.53
N LEU A 134 -46.12 -0.30 34.80
CA LEU A 134 -47.11 -1.32 35.08
C LEU A 134 -47.88 -0.91 36.34
N PRO A 135 -49.18 -1.25 36.45
CA PRO A 135 -49.92 -1.04 37.69
C PRO A 135 -49.18 -1.70 38.86
N ASP A 136 -49.07 -0.99 39.99
CA ASP A 136 -48.52 -1.56 41.22
C ASP A 136 -49.33 -2.80 41.62
N SER A 137 -48.71 -3.76 42.32
CA SER A 137 -49.33 -5.06 42.66
C SER A 137 -50.71 -4.94 43.33
N ASP A 138 -50.99 -3.83 44.00
CA ASP A 138 -52.27 -3.52 44.65
C ASP A 138 -53.41 -3.19 43.67
N MET A 139 -53.08 -2.92 42.40
CA MET A 139 -54.02 -2.64 41.32
C MET A 139 -54.31 -3.87 40.44
N LEU A 140 -53.71 -5.02 40.73
CA LEU A 140 -54.01 -6.29 40.07
C LEU A 140 -55.17 -6.98 40.80
N ALA A 141 -56.15 -7.51 40.05
CA ALA A 141 -57.26 -8.24 40.65
C ALA A 141 -56.75 -9.47 41.44
N PRO A 142 -57.29 -9.77 42.63
CA PRO A 142 -56.85 -10.93 43.40
C PRO A 142 -57.12 -12.21 42.62
N LEU A 143 -56.08 -13.06 42.53
CA LEU A 143 -56.16 -14.35 41.86
C LEU A 143 -57.14 -15.28 42.62
N PRO A 144 -57.92 -16.11 41.90
CA PRO A 144 -58.93 -17.00 42.49
C PRO A 144 -58.33 -18.14 43.32
#